data_AF-A0A143HLS4-F1
#
_entry.id   AF-A0A143HLS4-F1
#
_cell.length_a   1.000
_cell.length_b   1.000
_cell.length_c   1.000
_cell.angle_alpha   90.00
_cell.angle_beta   90.00
_cell.angle_gamma   90.00
#
_symmetry.space_group_name_H-M   'P 1'
#
loop_
_entity.id
_entity.type
_entity.pdbx_description
1 polymer ?
#
loop_
_entity_poly.entity_id
_entity_poly.type
_entity_poly.pdbx_seq_one_letter_code
_entity_poly.pdbx_strand_id
1 'polypeptide(L)'
;MLIAPLFAAAQVENGDTLAERFAEAELVAQVQINAIHRDVDNALSEPGMVAISGYVYSATSMRVWKGKADGLIAFRLGFESCDKKLEKGARYLIFASPDSKGRLQLRGCDAVMEESEAAPLLARLKQFQLQG
;
A
#
# COMPACT_ATOMS: atom_id res chain seq x y z
N MET A 1 42.98 -28.05 7.70
CA MET A 1 41.55 -28.19 8.05
C MET A 1 40.85 -26.91 7.62
N LEU A 2 40.08 -26.98 6.54
CA LEU A 2 39.29 -25.88 5.96
C LEU A 2 37.94 -25.79 6.68
N ILE A 3 37.51 -24.60 7.08
CA ILE A 3 36.09 -24.28 7.26
C ILE A 3 35.86 -22.92 6.60
N ALA A 4 35.14 -22.95 5.49
CA ALA A 4 34.65 -21.79 4.75
C ALA A 4 33.49 -21.10 5.51
N PRO A 5 33.31 -19.78 5.41
CA PRO A 5 32.06 -19.14 5.77
C PRO A 5 30.99 -19.44 4.71
N LEU A 6 29.91 -20.08 5.15
CA LEU A 6 28.73 -20.36 4.35
C LEU A 6 27.94 -19.06 4.15
N PHE A 7 27.55 -18.84 2.91
CA PHE A 7 26.76 -17.73 2.37
C PHE A 7 25.43 -17.49 3.10
N ALA A 8 25.05 -16.21 3.20
CA ALA A 8 23.69 -15.79 2.87
C ALA A 8 23.75 -14.38 2.25
N ALA A 9 23.87 -14.36 0.93
CA ALA A 9 23.59 -13.18 0.13
C ALA A 9 22.09 -12.90 0.21
N ALA A 10 21.69 -11.81 0.85
CA ALA A 10 20.37 -11.22 0.65
C ALA A 10 20.38 -10.59 -0.75
N GLN A 11 20.17 -11.43 -1.77
CA GLN A 11 20.07 -11.02 -3.15
C GLN A 11 18.79 -10.20 -3.35
N VAL A 12 18.95 -9.16 -4.16
CA VAL A 12 17.98 -8.12 -4.47
C VAL A 12 16.86 -8.70 -5.35
N GLU A 13 15.75 -9.10 -4.76
CA GLU A 13 14.49 -9.46 -5.45
C GLU A 13 13.46 -8.30 -5.39
N ASN A 14 13.91 -7.05 -5.54
CA ASN A 14 13.04 -5.86 -5.39
C ASN A 14 12.94 -5.00 -6.66
N GLY A 15 13.54 -5.45 -7.77
CA GLY A 15 13.57 -4.70 -9.03
C GLY A 15 12.32 -4.87 -9.89
N ASP A 16 11.94 -6.12 -10.16
CA ASP A 16 10.80 -6.45 -11.03
C ASP A 16 9.46 -6.17 -10.37
N THR A 17 9.29 -6.58 -9.11
CA THR A 17 8.02 -6.44 -8.38
C THR A 17 7.58 -4.99 -8.20
N LEU A 18 8.53 -4.05 -8.05
CA LEU A 18 8.20 -2.63 -7.91
C LEU A 18 7.74 -2.01 -9.23
N ALA A 19 8.41 -2.33 -10.34
CA ALA A 19 8.05 -1.80 -11.64
C ALA A 19 6.64 -2.29 -12.05
N GLU A 20 6.34 -3.56 -11.77
CA GLU A 20 5.02 -4.16 -11.95
C GLU A 20 3.97 -3.46 -11.08
N ARG A 21 4.19 -3.33 -9.77
CA ARG A 21 3.27 -2.61 -8.87
C ARG A 21 3.03 -1.17 -9.32
N PHE A 22 4.08 -0.47 -9.75
CA PHE A 22 3.96 0.89 -10.25
C PHE A 22 3.19 0.95 -11.57
N ALA A 23 3.36 -0.05 -12.45
CA ALA A 23 2.62 -0.16 -13.71
C ALA A 23 1.12 -0.42 -13.46
N GLU A 24 0.78 -1.33 -12.55
CA GLU A 24 -0.59 -1.74 -12.22
C GLU A 24 -1.36 -0.74 -11.35
N ALA A 25 -0.65 0.03 -10.52
CA ALA A 25 -1.25 1.06 -9.68
C ALA A 25 -1.84 2.19 -10.53
N GLU A 26 -3.04 2.65 -10.19
CA GLU A 26 -3.57 3.90 -10.75
C GLU A 26 -3.10 5.12 -9.96
N LEU A 27 -2.90 4.93 -8.64
CA LEU A 27 -2.38 5.93 -7.72
C LEU A 27 -1.14 5.39 -7.00
N VAL A 28 -0.06 6.15 -7.06
CA VAL A 28 1.14 5.91 -6.24
C VAL A 28 1.40 7.16 -5.41
N ALA A 29 1.26 7.05 -4.09
CA ALA A 29 1.31 8.20 -3.21
C ALA A 29 1.91 7.87 -1.84
N GLN A 30 2.53 8.88 -1.22
CA GLN A 30 2.88 8.88 0.18
C GLN A 30 1.75 9.55 0.92
N VAL A 31 1.29 8.90 1.98
CA VAL A 31 0.05 9.26 2.66
C VAL A 31 0.24 9.18 4.16
N GLN A 32 -0.46 10.04 4.89
CA GLN A 32 -0.58 9.95 6.35
C GLN A 32 -1.99 9.53 6.71
N ILE A 33 -2.14 8.46 7.50
CA ILE A 33 -3.46 7.93 7.87
C ILE A 33 -4.14 8.86 8.88
N ASN A 34 -5.31 9.38 8.54
CA ASN A 34 -6.11 10.27 9.39
C ASN A 34 -7.17 9.50 10.18
N ALA A 35 -7.82 8.53 9.53
CA ALA A 35 -8.89 7.75 10.12
C ALA A 35 -8.92 6.32 9.56
N ILE A 36 -9.45 5.39 10.35
CA ILE A 36 -9.60 3.98 10.02
C ILE A 36 -11.04 3.58 10.36
N HIS A 37 -11.75 3.08 9.36
CA HIS A 37 -13.11 2.58 9.47
C HIS A 37 -13.15 1.10 9.14
N ARG A 38 -14.11 0.38 9.72
CA ARG A 38 -14.36 -1.02 9.34
C ARG A 38 -15.11 -1.05 8.02
N ASP A 39 -14.67 -1.91 7.13
CA ASP A 39 -15.37 -2.18 5.86
C ASP A 39 -16.39 -3.28 6.10
N VAL A 40 -17.67 -2.91 6.08
CA VAL A 40 -18.78 -3.81 6.39
C VAL A 40 -19.24 -4.49 5.13
N ASP A 41 -19.23 -5.82 5.15
CA ASP A 41 -19.87 -6.61 4.11
C ASP A 41 -21.34 -6.85 4.47
N ASN A 42 -22.22 -6.01 3.93
CA ASN A 42 -23.66 -6.13 4.16
C ASN A 42 -24.25 -7.41 3.56
N ALA A 43 -23.62 -8.02 2.55
CA ALA A 43 -24.13 -9.25 1.94
C ALA A 43 -23.85 -10.48 2.82
N LEU A 44 -22.83 -10.39 3.68
CA LEU A 44 -22.45 -11.45 4.63
C LEU A 44 -22.88 -11.15 6.08
N SER A 45 -23.51 -9.99 6.32
CA SER A 45 -23.98 -9.59 7.65
C SER A 45 -25.40 -10.09 7.91
N GLU A 46 -25.70 -10.40 9.17
CA GLU A 46 -27.00 -10.88 9.65
C GLU A 46 -27.50 -9.98 10.80
N PRO A 47 -28.81 -9.98 11.12
CA PRO A 47 -29.31 -9.27 12.29
C PRO A 47 -28.56 -9.66 13.58
N GLY A 48 -27.87 -8.69 14.19
CA GLY A 48 -27.06 -8.90 15.39
C GLY A 48 -25.62 -9.39 15.14
N MET A 49 -25.22 -9.64 13.89
CA MET A 49 -23.87 -10.08 13.51
C MET A 49 -23.35 -9.31 12.29
N VAL A 50 -22.27 -8.54 12.45
CA VAL A 50 -21.70 -7.72 11.37
C VAL A 50 -20.45 -8.39 10.81
N ALA A 51 -20.46 -8.69 9.51
CA ALA A 51 -19.30 -9.20 8.80
C ALA A 51 -18.38 -8.04 8.39
N ILE A 52 -17.10 -8.13 8.76
CA ILE A 52 -16.08 -7.14 8.40
C ILE A 52 -15.14 -7.78 7.38
N SER A 53 -15.05 -7.20 6.20
CA SER A 53 -14.19 -7.67 5.11
C SER A 53 -12.83 -6.99 5.08
N GLY A 54 -12.66 -5.89 5.81
CA GLY A 54 -11.39 -5.18 5.88
C GLY A 54 -11.49 -3.82 6.57
N TYR A 55 -10.62 -2.91 6.14
CA TYR A 55 -10.61 -1.53 6.61
C TYR A 55 -10.67 -0.53 5.46
N VAL A 56 -11.37 0.58 5.71
CA VAL A 56 -11.34 1.79 4.88
C VAL A 56 -10.50 2.84 5.59
N TYR A 57 -9.50 3.35 4.89
CA TYR A 57 -8.58 4.36 5.38
C TYR A 57 -8.88 5.69 4.74
N SER A 58 -8.97 6.73 5.57
CA SER A 58 -8.93 8.13 5.11
C SER A 58 -7.55 8.68 5.40
N ALA A 59 -6.89 9.25 4.40
CA ALA A 59 -5.52 9.70 4.51
C ALA A 59 -5.28 11.02 3.79
N THR A 60 -4.30 11.79 4.24
CA THR A 60 -3.82 12.98 3.53
C THR A 60 -2.68 12.58 2.61
N SER A 61 -2.79 12.89 1.32
CA SER A 61 -1.71 12.75 0.34
C SER A 61 -0.62 13.79 0.65
N MET A 62 0.59 13.31 0.91
CA MET A 62 1.77 14.16 1.12
C MET A 62 2.53 14.38 -0.18
N ARG A 63 2.66 13.31 -0.98
CA ARG A 63 3.30 13.33 -2.29
C ARG A 63 2.64 12.30 -3.19
N VAL A 64 2.49 12.64 -4.47
CA VAL A 64 1.89 11.77 -5.49
C VAL A 64 2.91 11.62 -6.63
N TRP A 65 3.15 10.38 -7.04
CA TRP A 65 4.03 10.04 -8.17
C TRP A 65 3.26 9.57 -9.40
N LYS A 66 2.06 9.01 -9.21
CA LYS A 66 1.17 8.56 -10.29
C LYS A 66 -0.27 8.79 -9.86
N GLY A 67 -1.13 9.16 -10.81
CA GLY A 67 -2.55 9.42 -10.56
C GLY A 67 -2.83 10.85 -10.07
N LYS A 68 -4.09 11.14 -9.76
CA LYS A 68 -4.53 12.41 -9.18
C LYS A 68 -5.00 12.19 -7.75
N ALA A 69 -4.47 12.98 -6.83
CA ALA A 69 -4.96 13.08 -5.46
C ALA A 69 -4.70 14.50 -4.95
N ASP A 70 -5.77 15.22 -4.60
CA ASP A 70 -5.76 16.58 -4.10
C ASP A 70 -6.16 16.62 -2.62
N GLY A 71 -5.21 16.25 -1.76
CA GLY A 71 -5.36 16.37 -0.31
C GLY A 71 -5.91 15.08 0.30
N LEU A 72 -7.23 14.93 0.44
CA LEU A 72 -7.82 13.78 1.11
C LEU A 72 -8.07 12.64 0.13
N ILE A 73 -7.57 11.45 0.47
CA ILE A 73 -7.83 10.21 -0.26
C ILE A 73 -8.51 9.20 0.66
N ALA A 74 -9.32 8.34 0.07
CA ALA A 74 -9.88 7.17 0.74
C ALA A 74 -9.49 5.92 -0.04
N PHE A 75 -9.02 4.88 0.66
CA PHE A 75 -8.68 3.60 0.06
C PHE A 75 -9.00 2.43 0.99
N ARG A 76 -9.14 1.24 0.42
CA ARG A 76 -9.53 0.01 1.14
C ARG A 76 -8.37 -0.97 1.19
N LEU A 77 -8.30 -1.73 2.28
CA LEU A 77 -7.47 -2.93 2.40
C LEU A 77 -8.35 -4.05 2.95
N GLY A 78 -8.66 -5.02 2.09
CA GLY A 78 -9.43 -6.20 2.47
C GLY A 78 -8.56 -7.25 3.14
N PHE A 79 -9.15 -8.03 4.05
CA PHE A 79 -8.47 -9.11 4.77
C PHE A 79 -8.04 -10.26 3.86
N GLU A 80 -8.72 -10.43 2.73
CA GLU A 80 -8.31 -11.36 1.68
C GLU A 80 -7.02 -10.94 0.98
N SER A 81 -6.70 -9.64 1.00
CA SER A 81 -5.54 -9.05 0.34
C SER A 81 -4.36 -8.87 1.31
N CYS A 82 -4.65 -8.45 2.55
CA CYS A 82 -3.66 -8.33 3.61
C CYS A 82 -4.31 -8.32 5.00
N ASP A 83 -3.69 -9.00 5.95
CA ASP A 83 -4.09 -9.01 7.36
C ASP A 83 -3.47 -7.85 8.17
N LYS A 84 -2.42 -7.20 7.65
CA LYS A 84 -1.76 -6.06 8.30
C LYS A 84 -2.67 -4.84 8.35
N LYS A 85 -3.03 -4.44 9.58
CA LYS A 85 -3.75 -3.20 9.84
C LYS A 85 -2.78 -2.01 9.87
N LEU A 86 -3.04 -0.99 9.06
CA LEU A 86 -2.28 0.27 9.10
C LEU A 86 -2.60 1.08 10.35
N GLU A 87 -1.65 1.92 10.76
CA GLU A 87 -1.76 2.71 11.98
C GLU A 87 -2.17 4.16 11.71
N LYS A 88 -3.02 4.72 12.57
CA LYS A 88 -3.42 6.12 12.49
C LYS A 88 -2.22 7.01 12.84
N GLY A 89 -2.00 8.05 12.04
CA GLY A 89 -0.89 9.00 12.19
C GLY A 89 0.41 8.55 11.54
N ALA A 90 0.57 7.25 11.26
CA ALA A 90 1.72 6.71 10.54
C ALA A 90 1.66 7.07 9.05
N ARG A 91 2.84 7.03 8.42
CA ARG A 91 3.03 7.40 7.01
C ARG A 91 3.40 6.16 6.20
N TYR A 92 2.77 6.06 5.04
CA TYR A 92 2.93 4.91 4.16
C TYR A 92 3.15 5.36 2.73
N LEU A 93 3.91 4.58 1.98
CA LEU A 93 3.87 4.55 0.52
C LEU A 93 2.78 3.54 0.11
N ILE A 94 1.83 3.97 -0.72
CA ILE A 94 0.74 3.12 -1.22
C ILE A 94 0.76 3.01 -2.74
N PHE A 95 0.38 1.83 -3.22
CA PHE A 95 0.12 1.49 -4.62
C PHE A 95 -1.35 1.08 -4.72
N ALA A 96 -2.22 2.01 -5.12
CA ALA A 96 -3.66 1.78 -5.14
C ALA A 96 -4.19 1.69 -6.57
N SER A 97 -5.15 0.80 -6.79
CA SER A 97 -5.89 0.65 -8.04
C SER A 97 -7.38 0.66 -7.73
N PRO A 98 -8.26 1.06 -8.65
CA PRO A 98 -9.69 0.99 -8.43
C PRO A 98 -10.19 -0.46 -8.33
N ASP A 99 -11.22 -0.65 -7.53
CA ASP A 99 -12.10 -1.81 -7.53
C ASP A 99 -13.09 -1.74 -8.71
N SER A 100 -13.93 -2.77 -8.87
CA SER A 100 -14.97 -2.81 -9.91
C SER A 100 -16.02 -1.70 -9.81
N LYS A 101 -16.04 -0.94 -8.71
CA LYS A 101 -16.91 0.21 -8.44
C LYS A 101 -16.14 1.54 -8.47
N GLY A 102 -14.89 1.54 -8.92
CA GLY A 102 -14.06 2.74 -9.03
C GLY A 102 -13.46 3.25 -7.71
N ARG A 103 -13.56 2.48 -6.62
CA ARG A 103 -13.00 2.88 -5.31
C ARG A 103 -11.58 2.39 -5.20
N LEU A 104 -10.67 3.24 -4.71
CA LEU A 104 -9.28 2.86 -4.52
C LEU A 104 -9.17 1.70 -3.52
N GLN A 105 -8.38 0.70 -3.88
CA GLN A 105 -8.04 -0.45 -3.06
C GLN A 105 -6.58 -0.81 -3.20
N LEU A 106 -6.04 -1.42 -2.15
CA LEU A 106 -4.73 -2.05 -2.13
C LEU A 106 -4.93 -3.55 -2.37
N ARG A 107 -4.20 -4.13 -3.33
CA ARG A 107 -4.40 -5.53 -3.79
C ARG A 107 -3.47 -6.55 -3.14
N GLY A 108 -2.72 -6.14 -2.11
CA GLY A 108 -1.78 -7.01 -1.41
C GLY A 108 -1.08 -6.28 -0.27
N CYS A 109 -0.44 -7.03 0.63
CA CYS A 109 0.39 -6.45 1.69
C CYS A 109 1.59 -5.65 1.16
N ASP A 110 2.01 -5.98 -0.05
CA ASP A 110 3.15 -5.39 -0.74
C ASP A 110 2.80 -4.09 -1.49
N ALA A 111 1.50 -3.80 -1.61
CA ALA A 111 0.95 -2.55 -2.12
C ALA A 111 0.97 -1.42 -1.07
N VAL A 112 1.43 -1.69 0.16
CA VAL A 112 1.59 -0.70 1.22
C VAL A 112 2.86 -0.95 2.01
N MET A 113 3.66 0.09 2.19
CA MET A 113 4.90 0.02 2.94
C MET A 113 4.99 1.20 3.89
N GLU A 114 5.44 0.97 5.12
CA GLU A 114 5.70 2.06 6.05
C GLU A 114 6.84 2.93 5.52
N GLU A 115 6.80 4.25 5.77
CA GLU A 115 7.83 5.18 5.25
C GLU A 115 9.25 4.77 5.65
N SER A 116 9.43 4.26 6.86
CA SER A 116 10.70 3.74 7.39
C SER A 116 11.26 2.60 6.55
N GLU A 117 10.40 1.70 6.08
CA GLU A 117 10.72 0.54 5.23
C GLU A 117 10.82 0.94 3.74
N ALA A 118 10.15 2.02 3.34
CA ALA A 118 10.09 2.52 1.97
C ALA A 118 11.26 3.44 1.58
N ALA A 119 12.17 3.78 2.50
CA ALA A 119 13.29 4.69 2.25
C ALA A 119 14.08 4.42 0.93
N PRO A 120 14.51 3.18 0.61
CA PRO A 120 15.22 2.90 -0.64
C PRO A 120 14.31 3.06 -1.88
N LEU A 121 13.03 2.74 -1.77
CA LEU A 121 12.05 2.94 -2.85
C LEU A 121 11.77 4.41 -3.11
N LEU A 122 11.58 5.19 -2.03
CA LEU A 122 11.34 6.63 -2.11
C LEU A 122 12.52 7.35 -2.77
N ALA A 123 13.75 6.88 -2.56
CA ALA A 123 14.93 7.40 -3.24
C ALA A 123 14.88 7.14 -4.75
N ARG A 124 14.43 5.95 -5.19
CA ARG A 124 14.29 5.59 -6.61
C ARG A 124 13.13 6.32 -7.29
N LEU A 125 11.99 6.48 -6.60
CA LEU A 125 10.84 7.24 -7.11
C LEU A 125 11.15 8.73 -7.32
N LYS A 126 12.03 9.32 -6.50
CA LYS A 126 12.52 10.69 -6.72
C LYS A 126 13.29 10.83 -8.05
N GLN A 127 13.95 9.78 -8.53
CA GLN A 127 14.70 9.83 -9.79
C GLN A 127 13.77 9.87 -11.01
N PHE A 128 12.64 9.16 -10.98
CA PHE A 128 11.62 9.23 -12.03
C PHE A 128 10.98 10.63 -12.14
N GLN A 129 10.89 11.34 -11.02
CA GLN A 129 10.34 12.69 -10.97
C GLN A 129 11.23 13.77 -11.60
N LEU A 130 12.50 13.46 -11.87
CA LEU A 130 13.46 14.39 -12.48
C LEU A 130 13.59 14.21 -14.00
N GLN A 131 12.89 13.24 -14.60
CA GLN A 131 12.98 12.91 -16.03
C GLN A 131 11.67 13.16 -16.81
N GLY A 132 10.60 13.60 -16.14
CA GLY A 132 9.34 14.02 -16.76
C GLY A 132 9.07 15.50 -16.49
#